data_AF-A0A0T1SCG8-F1
#
_entry.id   AF-A0A0T1SCG8-F1
#
_cell.length_a   1.000
_cell.length_b   1.000
_cell.length_c   1.000
_cell.angle_alpha   90.00
_cell.angle_beta   90.00
_cell.angle_gamma   90.00
#
_symmetry.space_group_name_H-M   'P 1'
#
loop_
_entity.id
_entity.type
_entity.pdbx_description
1 polymer ?
#
loop_
_entity_poly.entity_id
_entity_poly.type
_entity_poly.pdbx_seq_one_letter_code
_entity_poly.pdbx_strand_id
1 'polypeptide(L)'
;MTDSSTETVGDVREVIVIGSGPAGYTAALYTARAQLRPLLFGSSIFVGGSLTTTTEVENTLADVVLRDTFTGRTRDLASAGLFIAIGHDPRTELFTGQVDLDDEGYIKVEAPSTRTNLPGVFAAGDVVDHTYRQAITAAGSGCQAALDAERYLAALADKRKTAASVTVTA
;
A
#
# COMPACT_ATOMS: atom_id res chain seq x y z
N MET A 1 -21.48 -17.99 40.54
CA MET A 1 -20.23 -18.77 40.66
C MET A 1 -20.51 -20.08 39.96
N THR A 2 -20.17 -20.27 38.69
CA THR A 2 -18.90 -19.96 38.01
C THR A 2 -19.15 -19.39 36.61
N ASP A 3 -18.53 -18.24 36.37
CA ASP A 3 -18.28 -17.65 35.07
C ASP A 3 -17.32 -18.58 34.31
N SER A 4 -17.77 -19.13 33.18
CA SER A 4 -16.90 -19.84 32.26
C SER A 4 -16.37 -18.81 31.25
N SER A 5 -15.26 -18.19 31.63
CA SER A 5 -14.46 -17.32 30.78
C SER A 5 -14.04 -18.04 29.50
N THR A 6 -14.77 -17.82 28.41
CA THR A 6 -14.31 -18.13 27.07
C THR A 6 -13.12 -17.22 26.78
N GLU A 7 -11.92 -17.78 26.72
CA GLU A 7 -10.73 -17.08 26.23
C GLU A 7 -11.05 -16.44 24.87
N THR A 8 -10.92 -15.11 24.79
CA THR A 8 -10.92 -14.38 23.53
C THR A 8 -9.66 -14.77 22.75
N VAL A 9 -9.76 -15.81 21.93
CA VAL A 9 -8.88 -15.95 20.76
C VAL A 9 -9.04 -14.65 19.98
N GLY A 10 -8.00 -13.83 19.94
CA GLY A 10 -8.06 -12.49 19.37
C GLY A 10 -8.73 -12.52 17.99
N ASP A 11 -9.74 -11.67 17.79
CA ASP A 11 -10.58 -11.65 16.59
C ASP A 11 -9.73 -11.71 15.31
N VAL A 12 -9.72 -12.87 14.64
CA VAL A 12 -9.01 -13.06 13.37
C VAL A 12 -9.63 -12.12 12.34
N ARG A 13 -8.81 -11.24 11.76
CA ARG A 13 -9.22 -10.29 10.73
C ARG A 13 -9.14 -10.97 9.36
N GLU A 14 -10.17 -10.76 8.55
CA GLU A 14 -10.25 -11.33 7.19
C GLU A 14 -9.34 -10.58 6.23
N VAL A 15 -9.22 -9.26 6.39
CA VAL A 15 -8.33 -8.40 5.60
C VAL A 15 -7.66 -7.34 6.48
N ILE A 16 -6.36 -7.17 6.27
CA ILE A 16 -5.58 -6.05 6.81
C ILE A 16 -5.06 -5.24 5.63
N VAL A 17 -5.28 -3.93 5.66
CA VAL A 17 -4.75 -2.98 4.67
C VAL A 17 -3.71 -2.11 5.34
N ILE A 18 -2.52 -2.00 4.75
CA ILE A 18 -1.44 -1.14 5.24
C ILE A 18 -1.21 -0.05 4.20
N GLY A 19 -1.38 1.22 4.61
CA GLY A 19 -1.13 2.40 3.79
C GLY A 19 -2.29 3.39 3.83
N SER A 20 -1.98 4.67 4.07
CA SER A 20 -2.97 5.77 4.11
C SER A 20 -3.09 6.56 2.80
N GLY A 21 -2.55 6.06 1.68
CA GLY A 21 -2.63 6.71 0.38
C GLY A 21 -3.88 6.34 -0.43
N PRO A 22 -4.02 6.83 -1.67
CA PRO A 22 -5.16 6.53 -2.56
C PRO A 22 -5.39 5.03 -2.76
N ALA A 23 -4.32 4.24 -2.93
CA ALA A 23 -4.42 2.79 -3.06
C ALA A 23 -5.00 2.14 -1.80
N GLY A 24 -4.48 2.49 -0.62
CA GLY A 24 -4.90 1.91 0.66
C GLY A 24 -6.35 2.24 1.01
N TYR A 25 -6.79 3.49 0.84
CA TYR A 25 -8.20 3.85 1.04
C TYR A 25 -9.13 3.18 0.04
N THR A 26 -8.71 3.06 -1.22
CA THR A 26 -9.50 2.36 -2.23
C THR A 26 -9.63 0.87 -1.89
N ALA A 27 -8.52 0.23 -1.50
CA ALA A 27 -8.54 -1.17 -1.08
C ALA A 27 -9.45 -1.39 0.14
N ALA A 28 -9.36 -0.52 1.16
CA ALA A 28 -10.23 -0.58 2.33
C ALA A 28 -11.72 -0.39 1.97
N LEU A 29 -12.04 0.55 1.08
CA LEU A 29 -13.42 0.78 0.64
C LEU A 29 -13.99 -0.43 -0.10
N TYR A 30 -13.24 -0.99 -1.05
CA TYR A 30 -13.72 -2.13 -1.85
C TYR A 30 -13.83 -3.41 -1.02
N THR A 31 -12.88 -3.68 -0.14
CA THR A 31 -12.97 -4.83 0.78
C THR A 31 -14.10 -4.68 1.80
N ALA A 32 -14.39 -3.45 2.26
CA ALA A 32 -15.57 -3.18 3.07
C ALA A 32 -16.88 -3.40 2.30
N ARG A 33 -16.94 -3.02 1.01
CA ARG A 33 -18.09 -3.32 0.13
C ARG A 33 -18.30 -4.81 -0.07
N ALA A 34 -17.21 -5.59 -0.11
CA ALA A 34 -17.24 -7.04 -0.12
C ALA A 34 -17.56 -7.66 1.26
N GLN A 35 -17.91 -6.84 2.27
CA GLN A 35 -18.27 -7.27 3.63
C GLN A 35 -17.12 -7.93 4.43
N LEU A 36 -15.86 -7.73 4.04
CA LEU A 36 -14.67 -8.39 4.62
C LEU A 36 -14.08 -7.70 5.87
N ARG A 37 -14.85 -6.79 6.51
CA ARG A 37 -14.49 -6.04 7.74
C ARG A 37 -13.01 -5.64 7.83
N PRO A 38 -12.48 -4.86 6.87
CA PRO A 38 -11.04 -4.60 6.78
C PRO A 38 -10.53 -3.75 7.96
N LEU A 39 -9.32 -4.07 8.42
CA LEU A 39 -8.56 -3.23 9.35
C LEU A 39 -7.51 -2.43 8.58
N LEU A 40 -7.62 -1.10 8.60
CA LEU A 40 -6.68 -0.21 7.91
C LEU A 40 -5.64 0.36 8.89
N PHE A 41 -4.36 0.08 8.63
CA PHE A 41 -3.23 0.75 9.26
C PHE A 41 -2.74 1.88 8.36
N GLY A 42 -2.93 3.12 8.81
CA GLY A 42 -2.43 4.33 8.14
C GLY A 42 -1.33 5.01 8.96
N SER A 43 -0.56 5.90 8.31
CA SER A 43 0.33 6.79 9.04
C SER A 43 -0.48 7.80 9.87
N SER A 44 -0.12 7.99 11.14
CA SER A 44 -0.84 8.83 12.10
C SER A 44 -0.79 10.34 11.80
N ILE A 45 0.03 10.75 10.83
CA ILE A 45 0.32 12.17 10.57
C ILE A 45 -0.43 12.67 9.32
N PHE A 46 -0.70 11.81 8.34
CA PHE A 46 -1.24 12.20 7.03
C PHE A 46 -2.28 11.20 6.49
N VAL A 47 -3.54 11.46 6.81
CA VAL A 47 -4.73 10.73 6.35
C VAL A 47 -4.99 11.10 4.89
N GLY A 48 -4.73 10.18 3.95
CA GLY A 48 -4.91 10.36 2.51
C GLY A 48 -3.60 10.52 1.71
N GLY A 49 -2.45 10.41 2.38
CA GLY A 49 -1.13 10.61 1.80
C GLY A 49 -0.87 12.07 1.45
N SER A 50 0.06 12.34 0.54
CA SER A 50 0.40 13.72 0.12
C SER A 50 -0.77 14.46 -0.55
N LEU A 51 -1.74 13.70 -1.08
CA LEU A 51 -2.88 14.22 -1.84
C LEU A 51 -3.84 15.04 -0.99
N THR A 52 -4.07 14.65 0.26
CA THR A 52 -5.04 15.30 1.16
C THR A 52 -4.44 16.36 2.07
N THR A 53 -3.11 16.42 2.14
CA THR A 53 -2.38 17.35 3.02
C THR A 53 -2.06 18.67 2.35
N THR A 54 -2.32 18.76 1.04
CA THR A 54 -2.08 19.97 0.25
C THR A 54 -3.37 20.78 0.18
N THR A 55 -3.64 21.60 1.20
CA THR A 55 -4.85 22.46 1.27
C THR A 55 -4.68 23.80 0.56
N GLU A 56 -3.45 24.33 0.51
CA GLU A 56 -3.06 25.56 -0.20
C GLU A 56 -1.63 25.40 -0.72
N VAL A 57 -1.36 25.83 -1.97
CA VAL A 57 0.00 25.90 -2.54
C VAL A 57 0.32 27.37 -2.78
N GLU A 58 0.77 28.06 -1.74
CA GLU A 58 1.47 29.34 -1.87
C GLU A 58 2.94 29.12 -1.54
N ASN A 59 3.73 28.78 -2.55
CA ASN A 59 5.17 28.66 -2.41
C ASN A 59 5.83 29.14 -3.70
N THR A 60 5.98 30.46 -3.84
CA THR A 60 6.75 31.05 -4.93
C THR A 60 8.23 30.94 -4.59
N LEU A 61 8.94 30.05 -5.30
CA LEU A 61 10.39 30.08 -5.30
C LEU A 61 10.84 31.39 -5.96
N ALA A 62 11.84 32.07 -5.38
CA ALA A 62 12.43 33.26 -5.99
C ALA A 62 13.85 32.97 -6.52
N ASP A 63 14.60 32.14 -5.82
CA ASP A 63 16.02 31.91 -6.04
C ASP A 63 16.50 30.56 -5.50
N VAL A 64 17.55 30.02 -6.11
CA VAL A 64 18.26 28.80 -5.69
C VAL A 64 19.75 29.09 -5.60
N VAL A 65 20.39 28.63 -4.51
CA VAL A 65 21.85 28.72 -4.36
C VAL A 65 22.47 27.47 -4.97
N LEU A 66 23.24 27.65 -6.05
CA LEU A 66 24.01 26.58 -6.68
C LEU A 66 25.39 26.51 -6.05
N ARG A 67 25.83 25.30 -5.69
CA ARG A 67 27.22 25.02 -5.28
C ARG A 67 27.91 24.18 -6.35
N ASP A 68 29.02 24.68 -6.87
CA ASP A 68 29.90 23.92 -7.75
C ASP A 68 30.56 22.77 -6.97
N THR A 69 30.41 21.54 -7.46
CA THR A 69 30.90 20.33 -6.80
C THR A 69 32.41 20.13 -6.89
N PHE A 70 33.08 20.80 -7.83
CA PHE A 70 34.54 20.71 -8.02
C PHE A 70 35.26 21.86 -7.34
N THR A 71 34.73 23.08 -7.46
CA THR A 71 35.40 24.29 -6.95
C THR A 71 34.86 24.73 -5.58
N GLY A 72 33.70 24.22 -5.17
CA GLY A 72 33.04 24.57 -3.90
C GLY A 72 32.40 25.95 -3.88
N ARG A 73 32.52 26.74 -4.97
CA ARG A 73 31.98 28.09 -5.07
C ARG A 73 30.45 28.07 -5.11
N THR A 74 29.83 29.02 -4.44
CA THR A 74 28.38 29.22 -4.47
C THR A 74 28.00 30.40 -5.37
N ARG A 75 26.82 30.33 -5.98
CA ARG A 75 26.18 31.47 -6.67
C ARG A 75 24.67 31.38 -6.53
N ASP A 76 24.03 32.54 -6.50
CA ASP A 76 22.57 32.64 -6.54
C ASP A 76 22.08 32.53 -7.98
N LEU A 77 20.95 31.83 -8.18
CA LEU A 77 20.25 31.71 -9.43
C LEU A 77 18.78 32.03 -9.19
N ALA A 78 18.31 33.17 -9.69
CA ALA A 78 16.89 33.50 -9.65
C ALA A 78 16.09 32.43 -10.42
N SER A 79 15.10 31.83 -9.76
CA SER A 79 14.21 30.85 -10.38
C SER A 79 12.83 30.92 -9.74
N ALA A 80 11.81 31.05 -10.58
CA ALA A 80 10.41 31.07 -10.15
C ALA A 80 9.88 29.66 -9.78
N GLY A 81 10.63 28.60 -10.11
CA GLY A 81 10.24 27.22 -9.85
C GLY A 81 11.41 26.25 -9.84
N LEU A 82 11.29 25.20 -9.02
CA LEU A 82 12.27 24.12 -8.91
C LEU A 82 11.52 22.80 -8.92
N PHE A 83 11.85 21.95 -9.90
CA PHE A 83 11.34 20.58 -9.95
C PHE A 83 12.41 19.65 -9.40
N ILE A 84 12.13 19.04 -8.26
CA ILE A 84 12.99 18.02 -7.66
C ILE A 84 12.64 16.68 -8.33
N ALA A 85 13.49 16.24 -9.26
CA ALA A 85 13.37 14.97 -9.98
C ALA A 85 14.45 13.97 -9.55
N ILE A 86 14.80 13.96 -8.25
CA ILE A 86 15.58 12.86 -7.66
C ILE A 86 14.64 11.67 -7.48
N GLY A 87 15.12 10.45 -7.75
CA GLY A 87 14.32 9.23 -7.78
C GLY A 87 13.41 9.00 -6.56
N HIS A 88 12.45 8.09 -6.69
CA HIS A 88 11.48 7.77 -5.63
C HIS A 88 11.92 6.54 -4.86
N ASP A 89 11.96 6.65 -3.54
CA ASP A 89 12.19 5.52 -2.63
C ASP A 89 10.84 4.86 -2.30
N PRO A 90 10.59 3.60 -2.73
CA PRO A 90 9.29 2.95 -2.58
C PRO A 90 8.90 2.59 -1.13
N ARG A 91 9.63 3.00 -0.09
CA ARG A 91 9.28 2.80 1.34
C ARG A 91 8.92 1.34 1.67
N THR A 92 9.69 0.41 1.14
CA THR A 92 9.47 -1.04 1.27
C THR A 92 10.23 -1.66 2.44
N GLU A 93 10.83 -0.85 3.33
CA GLU A 93 11.68 -1.31 4.43
C GLU A 93 10.92 -2.21 5.42
N LEU A 94 9.61 -2.00 5.57
CA LEU A 94 8.73 -2.84 6.38
C LEU A 94 8.60 -4.28 5.85
N PHE A 95 8.91 -4.50 4.58
CA PHE A 95 8.68 -5.77 3.88
C PHE A 95 9.97 -6.43 3.38
N THR A 96 11.14 -5.82 3.63
CA THR A 96 12.44 -6.38 3.23
C THR A 96 12.63 -7.78 3.81
N GLY A 97 13.01 -8.73 2.95
CA GLY A 97 13.22 -10.13 3.33
C GLY A 97 11.94 -10.95 3.52
N GLN A 98 10.76 -10.36 3.31
CA GLN A 98 9.47 -11.06 3.37
C GLN A 98 8.84 -11.19 1.98
N VAL A 99 8.79 -10.10 1.23
CA VAL A 99 8.31 -10.10 -0.16
C VAL A 99 9.44 -9.87 -1.14
N ASP A 100 9.30 -10.42 -2.34
CA ASP A 100 10.29 -10.23 -3.40
C ASP A 100 10.29 -8.79 -3.90
N LEU A 101 11.47 -8.18 -3.93
CA LEU A 101 11.69 -6.85 -4.48
C LEU A 101 12.44 -6.93 -5.82
N ASP A 102 12.28 -5.94 -6.68
CA ASP A 102 13.17 -5.72 -7.81
C ASP A 102 14.47 -5.00 -7.41
N ASP A 103 15.34 -4.80 -8.40
CA ASP A 103 16.66 -4.19 -8.19
C ASP A 103 16.56 -2.70 -7.79
N GLU A 104 15.38 -2.08 -7.96
CA GLU A 104 15.07 -0.71 -7.58
C GLU A 104 14.28 -0.62 -6.26
N GLY A 105 13.98 -1.76 -5.62
CA GLY A 105 13.31 -1.84 -4.32
C GLY A 105 11.78 -1.86 -4.36
N TYR A 106 11.16 -1.95 -5.54
CA TYR A 106 9.70 -2.07 -5.68
C TYR A 106 9.25 -3.51 -5.45
N ILE A 107 8.04 -3.69 -4.92
CA ILE A 107 7.47 -5.03 -4.68
C ILE A 107 7.11 -5.67 -6.03
N LYS A 108 7.60 -6.89 -6.25
CA LYS A 108 7.24 -7.68 -7.42
C LYS A 108 5.83 -8.25 -7.26
N VAL A 109 5.03 -8.09 -8.31
CA VAL A 109 3.69 -8.67 -8.40
C VAL A 109 3.51 -9.44 -9.70
N GLU A 110 2.61 -10.42 -9.68
CA GLU A 110 2.21 -11.23 -10.85
C GLU A 110 1.30 -10.43 -11.81
N ALA A 111 1.81 -9.34 -12.39
CA ALA A 111 1.04 -8.48 -13.29
C ALA A 111 0.35 -9.31 -14.40
N PRO A 112 -0.95 -9.11 -14.67
CA PRO A 112 -1.79 -7.97 -14.24
C PRO A 112 -2.49 -8.14 -12.88
N SER A 113 -2.20 -9.20 -12.12
CA SER A 113 -2.64 -9.34 -10.74
C SER A 113 -1.76 -8.54 -9.78
N THR A 114 -2.26 -8.38 -8.55
CA THR A 114 -1.57 -7.73 -7.42
C THR A 114 -0.91 -8.72 -6.47
N ARG A 115 -0.90 -10.03 -6.80
CA ARG A 115 -0.31 -11.10 -5.98
C ARG A 115 1.20 -10.93 -5.86
N THR A 116 1.71 -11.04 -4.64
CA THR A 116 3.14 -11.15 -4.35
C THR A 116 3.57 -12.62 -4.32
N ASN A 117 4.85 -12.87 -4.02
CA ASN A 117 5.39 -14.21 -3.75
C ASN A 117 4.76 -14.90 -2.51
N LEU A 118 4.16 -14.14 -1.60
CA LEU A 118 3.50 -14.68 -0.41
C LEU A 118 1.99 -14.87 -0.64
N PRO A 119 1.44 -16.09 -0.48
CA PRO A 119 0.01 -16.33 -0.61
C PRO A 119 -0.82 -15.47 0.36
N GLY A 120 -1.82 -14.78 -0.17
CA GLY A 120 -2.69 -13.90 0.61
C GLY A 120 -2.11 -12.51 0.86
N VAL A 121 -0.91 -12.20 0.35
CA VAL A 121 -0.30 -10.87 0.39
C VAL A 121 -0.38 -10.25 -1.00
N PHE A 122 -0.98 -9.06 -1.07
CA PHE A 122 -1.20 -8.30 -2.29
C PHE A 122 -0.58 -6.91 -2.17
N ALA A 123 -0.05 -6.37 -3.26
CA ALA A 123 0.58 -5.06 -3.29
C ALA A 123 0.00 -4.18 -4.41
N ALA A 124 -0.16 -2.88 -4.12
CA ALA A 124 -0.78 -1.91 -5.01
C ALA A 124 -0.28 -0.49 -4.70
N GLY A 125 -0.46 0.42 -5.66
CA GLY A 125 0.04 1.79 -5.57
C GLY A 125 1.50 1.92 -5.93
N ASP A 126 2.11 3.03 -5.51
CA ASP A 126 3.46 3.42 -5.91
C ASP A 126 4.53 2.38 -5.51
N VAL A 127 4.27 1.53 -4.51
CA VAL A 127 5.20 0.46 -4.10
C VAL A 127 5.35 -0.66 -5.13
N VAL A 128 4.49 -0.71 -6.16
CA VAL A 128 4.57 -1.64 -7.30
C VAL A 128 4.65 -0.92 -8.66
N ASP A 129 4.54 0.41 -8.68
CA ASP A 129 4.46 1.20 -9.91
C ASP A 129 5.69 2.11 -10.05
N HIS A 130 6.63 1.69 -10.89
CA HIS A 130 7.83 2.48 -11.22
C HIS A 130 7.55 3.57 -12.26
N THR A 131 6.44 3.48 -13.00
CA THR A 131 6.19 4.29 -14.20
C THR A 131 5.30 5.49 -13.91
N TYR A 132 4.08 5.27 -13.46
CA TYR A 132 3.07 6.33 -13.43
C TYR A 132 3.08 7.09 -12.11
N ARG A 133 3.02 6.39 -10.97
CA ARG A 133 3.05 6.98 -9.61
C ARG A 133 2.07 8.12 -9.46
N GLN A 134 0.85 7.91 -9.97
CA GLN A 134 -0.23 8.89 -9.92
C GLN A 134 -1.30 8.41 -8.95
N ALA A 135 -1.95 9.37 -8.28
CA ALA A 135 -3.04 9.06 -7.36
C ALA A 135 -4.13 8.18 -8.02
N ILE A 136 -4.42 8.40 -9.31
CA ILE A 136 -5.43 7.63 -10.04
C ILE A 136 -4.97 6.21 -10.38
N THR A 137 -3.69 6.00 -10.75
CA THR A 137 -3.15 4.65 -11.00
C THR A 137 -3.02 3.87 -9.70
N ALA A 138 -2.66 4.55 -8.61
CA ALA A 138 -2.65 3.98 -7.28
C ALA A 138 -4.05 3.58 -6.79
N ALA A 139 -5.06 4.43 -6.98
CA ALA A 139 -6.44 4.08 -6.66
C ALA A 139 -6.93 2.88 -7.49
N GLY A 140 -6.64 2.86 -8.79
CA GLY A 140 -7.00 1.75 -9.69
C GLY A 140 -6.40 0.41 -9.24
N SER A 141 -5.10 0.38 -8.95
CA SER A 141 -4.43 -0.82 -8.44
C SER A 141 -4.90 -1.22 -7.04
N GLY A 142 -5.27 -0.26 -6.18
CA GLY A 142 -5.90 -0.54 -4.87
C GLY A 142 -7.24 -1.28 -5.00
N CYS A 143 -8.06 -0.91 -6.00
CA CYS A 143 -9.28 -1.64 -6.34
C CYS A 143 -8.98 -3.07 -6.83
N GLN A 144 -7.96 -3.24 -7.68
CA GLN A 144 -7.54 -4.56 -8.15
C GLN A 144 -7.11 -5.46 -6.98
N ALA A 145 -6.33 -4.93 -6.03
CA ALA A 145 -5.89 -5.67 -4.84
C ALA A 145 -7.06 -6.12 -3.96
N ALA A 146 -8.07 -5.26 -3.77
CA ALA A 146 -9.27 -5.65 -3.04
C ALA A 146 -10.01 -6.83 -3.68
N LEU A 147 -10.16 -6.82 -5.01
CA LEU A 147 -10.84 -7.89 -5.74
C LEU A 147 -10.02 -9.18 -5.77
N ASP A 148 -8.69 -9.09 -5.87
CA ASP A 148 -7.80 -10.25 -5.78
C ASP A 148 -7.86 -10.89 -4.39
N ALA A 149 -7.89 -10.07 -3.33
CA ALA A 149 -8.04 -10.53 -1.94
C ALA A 149 -9.41 -11.17 -1.70
N GLU A 150 -10.50 -10.57 -2.18
CA GLU A 150 -11.85 -11.14 -2.11
C GLU A 150 -11.91 -12.53 -2.74
N ARG A 151 -11.39 -12.67 -3.97
CA ARG A 151 -11.35 -13.95 -4.69
C ARG A 151 -10.52 -14.99 -3.96
N TYR A 152 -9.39 -14.59 -3.40
CA TYR A 152 -8.53 -15.48 -2.62
C TYR A 152 -9.23 -16.00 -1.37
N LEU A 153 -9.90 -15.13 -0.62
CA LEU A 153 -10.66 -15.50 0.57
C LEU A 153 -11.85 -16.39 0.24
N ALA A 154 -12.59 -16.09 -0.83
CA ALA A 154 -13.68 -16.94 -1.31
C ALA A 154 -13.19 -18.36 -1.63
N ALA A 155 -12.08 -18.48 -2.36
CA ALA A 155 -11.48 -19.77 -2.67
C ALA A 155 -11.02 -20.54 -1.42
N LEU A 156 -10.51 -19.86 -0.39
CA LEU A 156 -10.16 -20.48 0.89
C LEU A 156 -11.40 -20.98 1.65
N ALA A 157 -12.49 -20.20 1.65
CA ALA A 157 -13.73 -20.57 2.31
C ALA A 157 -14.33 -21.85 1.69
N ASP A 158 -14.29 -21.98 0.37
CA ASP A 158 -14.76 -23.17 -0.35
C ASP A 158 -13.89 -24.41 -0.08
N LYS A 159 -12.56 -24.23 -0.05
CA LYS A 159 -11.63 -25.29 0.37
C LYS A 159 -11.89 -25.76 1.79
N ARG A 160 -12.15 -24.82 2.73
CA ARG A 160 -12.46 -25.14 4.13
C ARG A 160 -13.78 -25.91 4.27
N LYS A 161 -14.83 -25.51 3.53
CA LYS A 161 -16.11 -26.25 3.49
C LYS A 161 -15.93 -27.66 2.93
N THR A 162 -15.16 -27.80 1.84
CA THR A 162 -14.88 -29.09 1.22
C THR A 162 -14.13 -30.01 2.18
N ALA A 163 -13.05 -29.53 2.81
CA ALA A 163 -12.28 -30.29 3.78
C ALA A 163 -13.13 -30.73 4.99
N ALA A 164 -13.97 -29.85 5.54
CA ALA A 164 -14.86 -30.19 6.64
C ALA A 164 -15.89 -31.27 6.26
N SER A 165 -16.41 -31.25 5.03
CA SER A 165 -17.39 -32.25 4.57
C SER A 165 -16.79 -33.65 4.38
N VAL A 166 -15.51 -33.74 3.99
CA VAL A 166 -14.79 -35.01 3.83
C VAL A 166 -14.51 -35.68 5.18
N THR A 167 -14.19 -34.90 6.22
CA THR A 167 -13.91 -35.44 7.57
C THR A 167 -15.15 -35.97 8.29
N VAL A 168 -16.36 -35.48 7.95
CA VAL A 168 -17.62 -35.93 8.58
C VAL A 168 -18.16 -37.23 7.96
N THR A 169 -17.65 -37.63 6.79
CA THR A 169 -18.13 -38.82 6.06
C THR A 169 -17.18 -40.03 6.18
N ALA A 170 -16.11 -39.91 6.97
CA ALA A 170 -15.09 -40.95 7.20
C ALA A 170 -15.22 -41.60 8.58
#